data_AF-A0A838KZK7-F1
#
_entry.id   AF-A0A838KZK7-F1
#
_cell.length_a   1.000
_cell.length_b   1.000
_cell.length_c   1.000
_cell.angle_alpha   90.00
_cell.angle_beta   90.00
_cell.angle_gamma   90.00
#
_symmetry.space_group_name_H-M   'P 1'
#
loop_
_entity.id
_entity.type
_entity.pdbx_description
1 polymer ?
#
loop_
_entity_poly.entity_id
_entity_poly.type
_entity_poly.pdbx_seq_one_letter_code
_entity_poly.pdbx_strand_id
1 'polypeptide(L)' 'ARKGEREIYVPEEEGFLAVPVYDRYLLGTSATFEGPAVVEERESTVVIGPESRAEIDAARNLVVRWSE' A
#
# COMPACT_ATOMS: atom_id res chain seq x y z
N ALA A 1 9.27 7.01 -3.31
CA ALA A 1 7.84 6.94 -2.95
C ALA A 1 7.63 6.48 -1.52
N ARG A 2 8.31 5.41 -1.06
CA ARG A 2 8.31 5.03 0.35
C ARG A 2 8.81 6.19 1.21
N LYS A 3 8.04 6.55 2.24
CA LYS A 3 8.33 7.65 3.16
C LYS A 3 8.62 7.20 4.59
N GLY A 4 8.39 5.93 4.90
CA GLY A 4 8.74 5.35 6.19
C GLY A 4 8.12 3.96 6.40
N GLU A 5 7.97 3.62 7.66
CA GLU A 5 7.26 2.44 8.17
C GLU A 5 6.28 2.87 9.27
N ARG A 6 5.23 2.08 9.48
CA ARG A 6 4.29 2.25 10.58
C ARG A 6 3.83 0.89 11.08
N GLU A 7 3.74 0.73 12.40
CA GLU A 7 3.06 -0.43 12.98
C GLU A 7 1.54 -0.31 12.79
N ILE A 8 0.93 -1.31 12.15
CA ILE A 8 -0.52 -1.45 12.03
C ILE A 8 -0.93 -2.83 12.52
N TYR A 9 -2.16 -2.96 13.02
CA TYR A 9 -2.72 -4.27 13.33
C TYR A 9 -3.14 -4.97 12.03
N VAL A 10 -2.64 -6.18 11.79
CA VAL A 10 -2.95 -7.01 10.63
C VAL A 10 -3.73 -8.23 11.13
N PRO A 11 -5.06 -8.29 10.90
CA PRO A 11 -5.92 -9.35 11.42
C PRO A 11 -5.48 -10.76 11.02
N GLU A 12 -4.99 -10.95 9.79
CA GLU A 12 -4.53 -12.23 9.24
C GLU A 12 -3.30 -12.79 9.98
N GLU A 13 -2.53 -11.92 10.64
CA GLU A 13 -1.31 -12.25 11.39
C GLU A 13 -1.54 -12.16 12.90
N GLU A 14 -2.78 -11.88 13.33
CA GLU A 14 -3.19 -11.72 14.73
C GLU A 14 -2.27 -10.77 15.54
N GLY A 15 -1.73 -9.73 14.91
CA GLY A 15 -0.68 -8.92 15.52
C GLY A 15 -0.41 -7.57 14.85
N PHE A 16 0.47 -6.79 15.49
CA PHE A 16 1.00 -5.56 14.91
C PHE A 16 2.24 -5.86 14.05
N LEU A 17 2.25 -5.31 12.83
CA LEU A 17 3.38 -5.42 11.90
C LEU A 17 3.84 -4.03 11.45
N ALA A 18 5.16 -3.84 11.40
CA ALA A 18 5.75 -2.67 10.75
C ALA A 18 5.65 -2.82 9.23
N VAL A 19 4.80 -2.00 8.61
CA VAL A 19 4.54 -2.03 7.16
C VAL A 19 5.09 -0.78 6.47
N PRO A 20 5.49 -0.86 5.19
CA PRO A 20 5.93 0.32 4.45
C PRO A 20 4.79 1.33 4.29
N VAL A 21 5.11 2.60 4.50
CA VAL A 21 4.22 3.74 4.20
C VAL A 21 4.72 4.43 2.93
N TYR A 22 3.82 4.59 1.96
CA TYR A 22 4.09 5.26 0.69
C TYR A 22 3.40 6.62 0.64
N ASP A 23 4.11 7.61 0.11
CA ASP A 23 3.51 8.87 -0.32
C ASP A 23 2.87 8.66 -1.70
N ARG A 24 1.54 8.81 -1.77
CA ARG A 24 0.74 8.59 -2.98
C ARG A 24 1.18 9.47 -4.16
N TYR A 25 1.63 10.69 -3.90
CA TYR A 25 2.00 11.64 -4.95
C TYR A 25 3.37 11.34 -5.56
N LEU A 26 4.21 10.59 -4.84
CA LEU A 26 5.52 10.14 -5.29
C LEU A 26 5.51 8.78 -5.99
N LEU A 27 4.36 8.09 -6.06
CA LEU A 27 4.20 6.86 -6.84
C LEU A 27 3.98 7.20 -8.32
N GLY A 28 4.92 6.77 -9.17
CA GLY A 28 4.84 6.87 -10.62
C GLY A 28 4.05 5.72 -11.25
N THR A 29 3.68 5.84 -12.53
CA THR A 29 2.87 4.86 -13.30
C THR A 29 3.55 3.51 -13.57
N SER A 30 4.77 3.30 -13.07
CA SER A 30 5.47 2.01 -13.07
C SER A 30 5.60 1.40 -11.68
N ALA A 31 5.03 2.04 -10.65
CA ALA A 31 5.14 1.57 -9.29
C ALA A 31 4.24 0.35 -9.08
N THR A 32 4.84 -0.72 -8.56
CA THR A 32 4.17 -1.97 -8.19
C THR A 32 4.73 -2.45 -6.86
N PHE A 33 3.89 -2.93 -5.95
CA PHE A 33 4.32 -3.42 -4.64
C PHE A 33 3.29 -4.38 -4.03
N GLU A 34 3.75 -5.24 -3.13
CA GLU A 34 2.91 -6.17 -2.37
C GLU A 34 2.45 -5.54 -1.06
N GLY A 35 1.28 -5.96 -0.58
CA GLY A 35 0.84 -5.75 0.78
C GLY A 35 1.51 -6.73 1.78
N PRO A 36 1.39 -6.47 3.09
CA PRO A 36 0.65 -5.36 3.69
C PRO A 36 1.39 -4.01 3.57
N ALA A 37 0.66 -2.94 3.30
CA ALA A 37 1.22 -1.60 3.08
C ALA A 37 0.21 -0.49 3.38
N VAL A 38 0.72 0.72 3.66
CA VAL A 38 -0.10 1.93 3.80
C VAL A 38 0.26 2.92 2.70
N VAL A 39 -0.75 3.46 2.01
CA VAL A 39 -0.59 4.53 1.02
C VAL A 39 -1.31 5.76 1.53
N GLU A 40 -0.56 6.83 1.78
CA GLU A 40 -1.10 8.08 2.31
C GLU A 40 -1.22 9.13 1.20
N GLU A 41 -2.40 9.75 1.15
CA GLU A 41 -2.73 10.93 0.36
C GLU A 41 -3.18 12.03 1.33
N ARG A 42 -3.27 13.28 0.89
CA ARG A 42 -3.76 14.36 1.75
C ARG A 42 -5.23 14.18 2.12
N GLU A 43 -6.03 13.61 1.22
CA GLU A 43 -7.47 13.44 1.35
C GLU A 43 -7.89 12.05 1.84
N SER A 44 -7.00 11.05 1.76
CA SER A 44 -7.33 9.65 2.04
C SER A 44 -6.12 8.84 2.49
N THR A 45 -6.36 7.67 3.06
CA THR A 45 -5.34 6.67 3.37
C THR A 45 -5.86 5.30 3.01
N VAL A 46 -5.10 4.57 2.20
CA VAL A 46 -5.44 3.21 1.78
C VAL A 46 -4.55 2.23 2.54
N VAL A 47 -5.16 1.30 3.26
CA VAL A 47 -4.49 0.14 3.86
C VAL A 47 -4.65 -1.02 2.89
N ILE A 48 -3.54 -1.57 2.44
CA ILE A 48 -3.48 -2.75 1.57
C ILE A 48 -3.15 -3.93 2.46
N GLY A 49 -4.02 -4.94 2.46
CA GLY A 49 -3.86 -6.14 3.28
C GLY A 49 -2.82 -7.12 2.71
N PRO A 50 -2.58 -8.24 3.42
CA PRO A 50 -1.80 -9.35 2.91
C PRO A 50 -2.34 -9.91 1.59
N GLU A 51 -1.54 -10.74 0.92
CA GLU A 51 -1.93 -11.46 -0.31
C GLU A 51 -2.54 -10.53 -1.37
N SER A 52 -2.00 -9.32 -1.48
CA SER A 52 -2.52 -8.27 -2.34
C SER A 52 -1.37 -7.60 -3.09
N ARG A 53 -1.57 -7.39 -4.39
CA ARG A 53 -0.65 -6.63 -5.24
C ARG A 53 -1.27 -5.30 -5.62
N ALA A 54 -0.51 -4.23 -5.43
CA ALA A 54 -0.88 -2.88 -5.81
C ALA A 54 -0.02 -2.35 -6.97
N GLU A 55 -0.64 -1.56 -7.84
CA GLU A 55 0.04 -0.85 -8.91
C GLU A 55 -0.58 0.52 -9.17
N ILE A 56 0.21 1.42 -9.76
CA ILE A 56 -0.31 2.67 -10.34
C ILE A 56 -0.46 2.47 -11.85
N ASP A 57 -1.69 2.50 -12.35
CA ASP A 57 -1.96 2.36 -13.78
C ASP A 57 -1.59 3.63 -14.58
N ALA A 58 -1.76 3.58 -15.89
CA ALA A 58 -1.46 4.71 -16.78
C ALA A 58 -2.34 5.96 -16.52
N ALA A 59 -3.56 5.78 -16.01
CA ALA A 59 -4.45 6.87 -15.61
C ALA A 59 -4.13 7.40 -14.20
N ARG A 60 -3.08 6.87 -13.56
CA ARG A 60 -2.66 7.13 -12.19
C ARG A 60 -3.67 6.68 -11.15
N ASN A 61 -4.49 5.67 -11.42
CA ASN A 61 -5.30 5.03 -10.39
C ASN A 61 -4.40 4.11 -9.54
N LEU A 62 -4.69 4.02 -8.24
CA LEU A 62 -4.17 2.94 -7.40
C LEU A 62 -5.07 1.72 -7.59
N VAL A 63 -4.56 0.68 -8.24
CA VAL A 63 -5.29 -0.56 -8.48
C VAL A 63 -4.74 -1.63 -7.54
N VAL A 64 -5.61 -2.21 -6.71
CA VAL A 64 -5.27 -3.29 -5.78
C VAL A 64 -6.01 -4.55 -6.23
N ARG A 65 -5.28 -5.65 -6.34
CA ARG A 65 -5.83 -6.97 -6.65
C ARG A 65 -5.39 -7.94 -5.58
N TRP A 66 -6.28 -8.85 -5.20
CA TRP A 66 -5.86 -10.02 -4.44
C TRP A 66 -4.99 -10.89 -5.34
N SER A 67 -3.88 -11.34 -4.77
CA SER A 67 -3.03 -12.38 -5.31
C SER A 67 -3.79 -13.70 -5.19
N GLU A 68 -3.85 -14.49 -6.26
CA GLU A 68 -4.35 -15.89 -6.16
C GLU A 68 -3.40 -16.76 -5.35
#